data_AF-A0A9D8CQ19-F1
#
_entry.id   AF-A0A9D8CQ19-F1
#
_cell.length_a   1.000
_cell.length_b   1.000
_cell.length_c   1.000
_cell.angle_alpha   90.00
_cell.angle_beta   90.00
_cell.angle_gamma   90.00
#
_symmetry.space_group_name_H-M   'P 1'
#
loop_
_entity.id
_entity.type
_entity.pdbx_description
1 polymer ?
#
loop_
_entity_poly.entity_id
_entity_poly.type
_entity_poly.pdbx_seq_one_letter_code
_entity_poly.pdbx_strand_id
1 'polypeptide(L)'
;MRKTASAALAGTLVAIWGSAALAKSGGMPQLNPADMVPQLVWLAIAFVALYLVMSKLAIPAIGGTLAARQGRIDGDLAAAEQANAATRDLVASYEKRLADAREEARRTVRERADADQATANARQAETQARLNARIAEAEKRIEAQRAEVMSGLGSLAAGIAADMFAKVSGRTADAGALAAEVATALKGGTR
;
A
#
# COMPACT_ATOMS: atom_id res chain seq x y z
N MET A 1 -44.86 31.65 44.54
CA MET A 1 -43.56 31.63 45.25
C MET A 1 -42.83 32.92 44.86
N ARG A 2 -42.91 34.04 45.61
CA ARG A 2 -42.01 34.51 46.69
C ARG A 2 -40.54 34.08 46.47
N LYS A 3 -39.46 34.88 46.56
CA LYS A 3 -39.08 36.29 46.90
C LYS A 3 -37.55 36.37 46.56
N THR A 4 -36.82 37.47 46.33
CA THR A 4 -36.56 38.77 47.03
C THR A 4 -35.82 39.68 46.02
N ALA A 5 -36.05 40.98 45.77
CA ALA A 5 -36.35 42.19 46.57
C ALA A 5 -35.14 42.85 47.28
N SER A 6 -34.75 44.06 46.81
CA SER A 6 -34.41 45.31 47.53
C SER A 6 -33.65 46.27 46.58
N ALA A 7 -34.22 47.40 46.12
CA ALA A 7 -34.45 48.70 46.79
C ALA A 7 -33.16 49.55 46.90
N ALA A 8 -33.10 50.89 46.81
CA ALA A 8 -33.96 51.99 46.34
C ALA A 8 -33.12 53.28 46.52
N LEU A 9 -33.35 54.30 45.66
CA LEU A 9 -33.44 55.76 45.89
C LEU A 9 -32.52 56.55 46.87
N ALA A 10 -32.36 57.83 46.50
CA ALA A 10 -31.94 59.03 47.27
C ALA A 10 -30.42 59.26 47.34
N GLY A 11 -29.87 60.33 46.77
CA GLY A 11 -30.02 61.77 47.11
C GLY A 11 -28.57 62.32 47.17
N THR A 12 -28.20 63.57 46.94
CA THR A 12 -28.90 64.85 46.97
C THR A 12 -27.95 65.86 46.32
N LEU A 13 -28.52 66.83 45.60
CA LEU A 13 -27.89 68.10 45.25
C LEU A 13 -27.37 68.80 46.52
N VAL A 14 -26.11 69.22 46.54
CA VAL A 14 -25.64 70.28 47.44
C VAL A 14 -24.82 71.26 46.60
N ALA A 15 -25.50 72.27 46.09
CA ALA A 15 -24.88 73.54 45.78
C ALA A 15 -24.67 74.28 47.12
N ILE A 16 -23.41 74.53 47.49
CA ILE A 16 -23.08 75.55 48.49
C ILE A 16 -22.34 76.65 47.76
N TRP A 17 -23.01 77.79 47.66
CA TRP A 17 -22.43 79.08 47.34
C TRP A 17 -21.39 79.45 48.40
N GLY A 18 -20.15 79.71 47.98
CA GLY A 18 -19.12 80.38 48.77
C GLY A 18 -18.84 81.76 48.18
N SER A 19 -19.23 82.80 48.92
CA SER A 19 -19.20 84.21 48.55
C SER A 19 -17.83 84.69 48.05
N ALA A 20 -17.83 85.31 46.87
CA ALA A 20 -16.75 86.18 46.44
C ALA A 20 -16.89 87.54 47.13
N ALA A 21 -16.06 87.82 48.12
CA ALA A 21 -15.86 89.17 48.63
C ALA A 21 -14.38 89.44 48.97
N LEU A 22 -13.84 90.38 48.19
CA LEU A 22 -12.79 91.34 48.50
C LEU A 22 -11.31 90.90 48.48
N ALA A 23 -10.67 91.28 47.37
CA ALA A 23 -9.23 91.37 47.18
C ALA A 23 -8.57 92.45 48.07
N LYS A 24 -7.29 92.27 48.44
CA LYS A 24 -6.17 93.09 47.91
C LYS A 24 -4.78 92.65 48.38
N SER A 25 -3.89 92.54 47.38
CA SER A 25 -2.42 92.60 47.34
C SER A 25 -1.61 91.29 47.41
N GLY A 26 -1.08 90.89 46.24
CA GLY A 26 0.02 89.93 46.09
C GLY A 26 -0.26 88.78 45.11
N GLY A 27 0.08 88.94 43.83
CA GLY A 27 0.02 87.87 42.82
C GLY A 27 -1.40 87.41 42.45
N MET A 28 -1.56 86.70 41.33
CA MET A 28 -2.80 85.96 41.10
C MET A 28 -2.96 84.97 42.27
N PRO A 29 -4.06 85.00 43.06
CA PRO A 29 -4.21 84.16 44.24
C PRO A 29 -4.22 82.64 43.93
N GLN A 30 -4.25 82.25 42.65
CA GLN A 30 -4.12 80.87 42.20
C GLN A 30 -2.66 80.35 42.19
N LEU A 31 -1.65 81.22 42.28
CA LEU A 31 -0.23 80.87 42.23
C LEU A 31 0.50 81.18 43.55
N ASN A 32 -0.22 81.14 44.67
CA ASN A 32 0.39 81.26 45.98
C ASN A 32 1.04 79.90 46.35
N PRO A 33 2.39 79.82 46.52
CA PRO A 33 3.07 78.57 46.81
C PRO A 33 2.54 77.87 48.08
N ALA A 34 2.10 78.64 49.07
CA ALA A 34 1.58 78.11 50.33
C ALA A 34 0.31 77.25 50.15
N ASP A 35 -0.55 77.58 49.19
CA ASP A 35 -1.78 76.82 48.90
C ASP A 35 -1.51 75.62 47.96
N MET A 36 -0.37 75.62 47.25
CA MET A 36 0.04 74.52 46.37
C MET A 36 0.72 73.36 47.12
N VAL A 37 1.41 73.61 48.24
CA VAL A 37 2.11 72.56 49.01
C VAL A 37 1.17 71.46 49.49
N PRO A 38 0.01 71.74 50.14
CA PRO A 38 -0.92 70.70 50.57
C PRO A 38 -1.48 69.88 49.40
N GLN A 39 -1.75 70.53 48.27
CA GLN A 39 -2.22 69.86 47.05
C GLN A 39 -1.16 68.90 46.48
N LEU A 40 0.11 69.31 46.47
CA LEU A 40 1.23 68.46 46.04
C LEU A 40 1.45 67.27 46.99
N VAL A 41 1.28 67.46 48.30
CA VAL A 41 1.37 66.37 49.28
C VAL A 41 0.26 65.34 49.05
N TRP A 42 -0.99 65.76 48.84
CA TRP A 42 -2.06 64.82 48.52
C TRP A 42 -1.88 64.17 47.14
N LEU A 43 -1.42 64.92 46.14
CA LEU A 43 -1.07 64.36 44.84
C LEU A 43 -0.01 63.27 44.98
N ALA A 44 1.04 63.50 45.79
CA ALA A 44 2.09 62.54 46.05
C ALA A 44 1.56 61.28 46.76
N ILE A 45 0.71 61.43 47.78
CA ILE A 45 0.12 60.26 48.47
C ILE A 45 -0.80 59.48 47.52
N ALA A 46 -1.65 60.14 46.73
CA ALA A 46 -2.50 59.49 45.75
C ALA A 46 -1.70 58.79 44.64
N PHE A 47 -0.61 59.41 44.18
CA PHE A 47 0.30 58.84 43.21
C PHE A 47 1.02 57.61 43.76
N VAL A 48 1.52 57.66 45.00
CA VAL A 48 2.15 56.52 45.66
C VAL A 48 1.14 55.39 45.87
N ALA A 49 -0.08 55.70 46.31
CA ALA A 49 -1.15 54.71 46.43
C ALA A 49 -1.45 54.03 45.09
N LEU A 50 -1.60 54.80 44.01
CA LEU A 50 -1.81 54.27 42.67
C LEU A 50 -0.61 53.44 42.18
N TYR A 51 0.61 53.92 42.42
CA TYR A 51 1.84 53.21 42.06
C TYR A 51 1.92 51.84 42.73
N LEU A 52 1.60 51.76 44.02
CA LEU A 52 1.58 50.49 44.75
C LEU A 52 0.52 49.53 44.20
N VAL A 53 -0.66 50.02 43.85
CA VAL A 53 -1.71 49.21 43.20
C VAL A 53 -1.24 48.71 41.84
N MET A 54 -0.65 49.57 41.00
CA MET A 54 -0.15 49.17 39.69
C MET A 54 1.00 48.16 39.79
N SER A 55 1.94 48.40 40.71
CA SER A 55 3.10 47.54 40.95
C SER A 55 2.68 46.15 41.46
N LYS A 56 1.72 46.08 42.39
CA LYS A 56 1.31 44.83 43.05
C LYS A 56 0.19 44.07 42.33
N LEU A 57 -0.68 44.72 41.56
CA LEU A 57 -1.82 44.06 40.91
C LEU A 57 -1.71 44.06 39.39
N ALA A 58 -1.53 45.22 38.76
CA ALA A 58 -1.63 45.33 37.31
C ALA A 58 -0.48 44.64 36.56
N ILE A 59 0.77 44.90 36.97
CA ILE A 59 1.96 44.29 36.37
C ILE A 59 1.97 42.75 36.50
N PRO A 60 1.77 42.15 37.69
CA PRO A 60 1.78 40.69 37.82
C PRO A 60 0.60 40.02 37.09
N ALA A 61 -0.57 40.66 37.02
CA ALA A 61 -1.70 40.12 36.25
C ALA A 61 -1.36 40.00 34.75
N ILE A 62 -0.73 41.02 34.17
CA ILE A 62 -0.29 40.99 32.77
C ILE A 62 0.81 39.93 32.57
N GLY A 63 1.80 39.89 33.47
CA GLY A 63 2.87 38.89 33.43
C GLY A 63 2.35 37.44 33.49
N GLY A 64 1.34 37.18 34.34
CA GLY A 64 0.69 35.86 34.42
C GLY A 64 0.01 35.45 33.12
N THR A 65 -0.70 36.36 32.45
CA THR A 65 -1.32 36.05 31.14
C THR A 65 -0.29 35.79 30.05
N LEU A 66 0.82 36.54 30.05
CA LEU A 66 1.87 36.38 29.07
C LEU A 66 2.63 35.06 29.27
N ALA A 67 2.94 34.72 30.52
CA ALA A 67 3.54 33.44 30.88
C ALA A 67 2.61 32.25 30.54
N ALA A 68 1.31 32.37 30.78
CA ALA A 68 0.34 31.34 30.41
C ALA A 68 0.26 31.14 28.90
N ARG A 69 0.29 32.23 28.11
CA ARG A 69 0.35 32.15 26.64
C ARG A 69 1.64 31.52 26.16
N GLN A 70 2.79 31.94 26.71
CA GLN A 70 4.08 31.38 26.36
C GLN A 70 4.12 29.88 26.65
N GLY A 71 3.71 29.46 27.86
CA GLY A 71 3.66 28.04 28.22
C GLY A 71 2.73 27.22 27.33
N ARG A 72 1.61 27.80 26.87
CA ARG A 72 0.75 27.14 25.88
C ARG A 72 1.44 27.00 24.52
N ILE A 73 2.09 28.06 24.04
CA ILE A 73 2.80 28.04 22.75
C ILE A 73 3.94 26.99 22.80
N ASP A 74 4.73 26.99 23.87
CA ASP A 74 5.83 26.05 24.03
C ASP A 74 5.32 24.60 24.13
N GLY A 75 4.20 24.40 24.84
CA GLY A 75 3.53 23.10 24.92
C GLY A 75 2.99 22.62 23.57
N ASP A 76 2.31 23.50 22.84
CA ASP A 76 1.76 23.21 21.51
C ASP A 76 2.90 22.93 20.50
N LEU A 77 4.02 23.66 20.58
CA LEU A 77 5.20 23.44 19.75
C LEU A 77 5.87 22.10 20.07
N ALA A 78 6.07 21.79 21.35
CA ALA A 78 6.65 20.50 21.76
C ALA A 78 5.77 19.32 21.34
N ALA A 79 4.44 19.45 21.45
CA ALA A 79 3.50 18.44 20.98
C ALA A 79 3.55 18.27 19.46
N ALA A 80 3.63 19.38 18.71
CA ALA A 80 3.78 19.35 17.26
C ALA A 80 5.10 18.71 16.81
N GLU A 81 6.21 19.02 17.49
CA GLU A 81 7.51 18.40 17.22
C GLU A 81 7.49 16.89 17.48
N GLN A 82 6.91 16.45 18.61
CA GLN A 82 6.75 15.02 18.90
C GLN A 82 5.86 14.31 17.88
N ALA A 83 4.74 14.91 17.49
CA ALA A 83 3.85 14.36 16.46
C ALA A 83 4.54 14.28 15.10
N ASN A 84 5.34 15.29 14.73
CA ASN A 84 6.14 15.28 13.51
C ASN A 84 7.21 14.20 13.55
N ALA A 85 7.93 14.03 14.66
CA ALA A 85 8.93 12.98 14.83
C ALA A 85 8.28 11.58 14.70
N ALA A 86 7.19 11.34 15.43
CA ALA A 86 6.45 10.08 15.33
C ALA A 86 5.93 9.80 13.91
N THR A 87 5.46 10.84 13.21
CA THR A 87 5.02 10.70 11.80
C THR A 87 6.17 10.33 10.88
N ARG A 88 7.34 10.96 11.04
CA ARG A 88 8.54 10.62 10.25
C ARG A 88 8.97 9.17 10.48
N ASP A 89 8.97 8.71 11.73
CA ASP A 89 9.30 7.32 12.05
C ASP A 89 8.28 6.35 11.47
N LEU A 90 6.98 6.68 11.54
CA LEU A 90 5.91 5.90 10.93
C LEU A 90 6.08 5.81 9.41
N VAL A 91 6.35 6.93 8.74
CA VAL A 91 6.60 6.97 7.28
C VAL A 91 7.80 6.10 6.93
N ALA A 92 8.93 6.24 7.64
CA ALA A 92 10.11 5.42 7.40
C ALA A 92 9.82 3.91 7.59
N SER A 93 9.08 3.55 8.64
CA SER A 93 8.70 2.15 8.89
C SER A 93 7.72 1.62 7.84
N TYR A 94 6.82 2.46 7.35
CA TYR A 94 5.85 2.13 6.30
C TYR A 94 6.54 1.91 4.95
N GLU A 95 7.43 2.82 4.56
CA GLU A 95 8.24 2.70 3.34
C GLU A 95 9.10 1.45 3.36
N LYS A 96 9.72 1.14 4.52
CA LYS A 96 10.46 -0.12 4.71
C LYS A 96 9.57 -1.34 4.51
N ARG A 97 8.41 -1.39 5.16
CA ARG A 97 7.44 -2.49 4.99
C ARG A 97 6.98 -2.65 3.54
N LEU A 98 6.79 -1.54 2.83
CA LEU A 98 6.42 -1.54 1.41
C LEU A 98 7.55 -2.08 0.53
N ALA A 99 8.81 -1.72 0.82
CA ALA A 99 9.97 -2.25 0.13
C ALA A 99 10.13 -3.76 0.38
N ASP A 100 10.07 -4.19 1.64
CA ASP A 100 10.16 -5.59 2.04
C ASP A 100 9.06 -6.44 1.37
N ALA A 101 7.80 -5.96 1.37
CA ALA A 101 6.69 -6.65 0.73
C ALA A 101 6.86 -6.76 -0.81
N ARG A 102 7.41 -5.72 -1.45
CA ARG A 102 7.73 -5.76 -2.89
C ARG A 102 8.85 -6.75 -3.20
N GLU A 103 9.86 -6.82 -2.34
CA GLU A 103 10.95 -7.78 -2.49
C GLU A 103 10.46 -9.22 -2.30
N GLU A 104 9.66 -9.47 -1.28
CA GLU A 104 9.07 -10.77 -1.00
C GLU A 104 8.12 -11.24 -2.13
N ALA A 105 7.31 -10.33 -2.68
CA ALA A 105 6.50 -10.63 -3.86
C ALA A 105 7.37 -11.01 -5.05
N ARG A 106 8.44 -10.25 -5.35
CA ARG A 106 9.39 -10.58 -6.43
C ARG A 106 10.13 -11.89 -6.19
N ARG A 107 10.48 -12.21 -4.94
CA ARG A 107 11.09 -13.49 -4.57
C ARG A 107 10.11 -14.64 -4.83
N THR A 108 8.89 -14.53 -4.33
CA THR A 108 7.84 -15.55 -4.50
C THR A 108 7.52 -15.81 -5.97
N VAL A 109 7.43 -14.75 -6.79
CA VAL A 109 7.19 -14.90 -8.24
C VAL A 109 8.34 -15.66 -8.92
N ARG A 110 9.60 -15.33 -8.58
CA ARG A 110 10.77 -16.02 -9.13
C ARG A 110 10.82 -17.49 -8.71
N GLU A 111 10.65 -17.77 -7.42
CA GLU A 111 10.63 -19.14 -6.89
C GLU A 111 9.54 -20.00 -7.55
N ARG A 112 8.34 -19.44 -7.75
CA ARG A 112 7.26 -20.15 -8.45
C ARG A 112 7.56 -20.35 -9.93
N ALA A 113 8.08 -19.34 -10.62
CA ALA A 113 8.45 -19.46 -12.03
C ALA A 113 9.51 -20.56 -12.23
N ASP A 114 10.52 -20.61 -11.36
CA ASP A 114 11.57 -21.64 -11.41
C ASP A 114 11.01 -23.03 -11.11
N ALA A 115 10.13 -23.16 -10.12
CA ALA A 115 9.46 -24.43 -9.78
C ALA A 115 8.53 -24.92 -10.89
N ASP A 116 7.77 -24.02 -11.51
CA ASP A 116 6.88 -24.31 -12.63
C ASP A 116 7.69 -24.74 -13.86
N GLN A 117 8.80 -24.05 -14.15
CA GLN A 117 9.70 -24.42 -15.24
C GLN A 117 10.33 -25.80 -15.02
N ALA A 118 10.79 -26.09 -13.80
CA ALA A 118 11.34 -27.40 -13.45
C ALA A 118 10.29 -28.52 -13.62
N THR A 119 9.06 -28.27 -13.16
CA THR A 119 7.94 -29.21 -13.31
C THR A 119 7.56 -29.42 -14.77
N ALA A 120 7.53 -28.35 -15.58
CA ALA A 120 7.25 -28.41 -17.01
C ALA A 120 8.31 -29.24 -17.75
N ASN A 121 9.60 -28.99 -17.47
CA ASN A 121 10.71 -29.73 -18.06
C ASN A 121 10.65 -31.23 -17.69
N ALA A 122 10.34 -31.55 -16.43
CA ALA A 122 10.18 -32.94 -15.99
C ALA A 122 9.02 -33.65 -16.71
N ARG A 123 7.87 -32.99 -16.83
CA ARG A 123 6.71 -33.54 -17.57
C ARG A 123 7.00 -33.71 -19.05
N GLN A 124 7.72 -32.78 -19.67
CA GLN A 124 8.15 -32.88 -21.07
C GLN A 124 9.09 -34.07 -21.25
N ALA A 125 10.09 -34.23 -20.38
CA ALA A 125 11.01 -35.36 -20.43
C ALA A 125 10.30 -36.71 -20.25
N GLU A 126 9.38 -36.82 -19.29
CA GLU A 126 8.57 -38.02 -19.08
C GLU A 126 7.69 -38.33 -20.31
N THR A 127 7.03 -37.31 -20.86
CA THR A 127 6.18 -37.46 -22.05
C THR A 127 7.00 -37.91 -23.24
N GLN A 128 8.17 -37.31 -23.46
CA GLN A 128 9.08 -37.69 -24.53
C GLN A 128 9.56 -39.14 -24.38
N ALA A 129 9.91 -39.56 -23.16
CA ALA A 129 10.31 -40.94 -22.89
C ALA A 129 9.16 -41.93 -23.19
N ARG A 130 7.93 -41.61 -22.77
CA ARG A 130 6.74 -42.42 -23.06
C ARG A 130 6.44 -42.50 -24.56
N LEU A 131 6.58 -41.38 -25.29
CA LEU A 131 6.39 -41.34 -26.74
C LEU A 131 7.44 -42.20 -27.46
N ASN A 132 8.71 -42.05 -27.11
CA ASN A 132 9.80 -42.84 -27.68
C ASN A 132 9.59 -44.35 -27.44
N ALA A 133 9.15 -44.73 -26.24
CA ALA A 133 8.84 -46.13 -25.93
C ALA A 133 7.68 -46.67 -26.79
N ARG A 134 6.61 -45.89 -26.98
CA ARG A 134 5.48 -46.27 -27.85
C ARG A 134 5.87 -46.36 -29.31
N ILE A 135 6.73 -45.46 -29.79
CA ILE A 135 7.26 -45.52 -31.16
C ILE A 135 8.05 -46.81 -31.35
N ALA A 136 8.98 -47.13 -30.43
CA ALA A 136 9.76 -48.37 -30.50
C ALA A 136 8.89 -49.64 -30.44
N GLU A 137 7.82 -49.63 -29.65
CA GLU A 137 6.84 -50.74 -29.61
C GLU A 137 6.06 -50.86 -30.93
N ALA A 138 5.60 -49.73 -31.48
CA ALA A 138 4.89 -49.69 -32.76
C ALA A 138 5.79 -50.17 -33.92
N GLU A 139 7.05 -49.75 -33.96
CA GLU A 139 8.04 -50.21 -34.94
C GLU A 139 8.24 -51.73 -34.86
N LYS A 140 8.39 -52.30 -33.65
CA LYS A 140 8.48 -53.75 -33.47
C LYS A 140 7.23 -54.48 -33.96
N ARG A 141 6.04 -53.94 -33.69
CA ARG A 141 4.77 -54.52 -34.18
C ARG A 141 4.66 -54.46 -35.70
N ILE A 142 5.06 -53.35 -36.31
CA ILE A 142 5.07 -53.19 -37.78
C ILE A 142 6.04 -54.19 -38.40
N GLU A 143 7.24 -54.35 -37.86
CA GLU A 143 8.21 -55.35 -38.36
C GLU A 143 7.71 -56.79 -38.19
N ALA A 144 7.07 -57.11 -37.07
CA ALA A 144 6.46 -58.42 -36.87
C ALA A 144 5.34 -58.70 -37.89
N GLN A 145 4.44 -57.74 -38.10
CA GLN A 145 3.37 -57.84 -39.10
C GLN A 145 3.92 -57.94 -40.51
N ARG A 146 4.98 -57.19 -40.83
CA ARG A 146 5.67 -57.28 -42.12
C ARG A 146 6.25 -58.67 -42.33
N ALA A 147 6.94 -59.23 -41.33
CA ALA A 147 7.50 -60.57 -41.39
C ALA A 147 6.40 -61.64 -41.57
N GLU A 148 5.29 -61.51 -40.84
CA GLU A 148 4.13 -62.40 -40.96
C GLU A 148 3.53 -62.36 -42.37
N VAL A 149 3.24 -61.16 -42.90
CA VAL A 149 2.72 -60.98 -44.26
C VAL A 149 3.69 -61.54 -45.29
N MET A 150 4.99 -61.27 -45.16
CA MET A 150 6.00 -61.80 -46.10
C MET A 150 6.09 -63.33 -46.05
N SER A 151 5.90 -63.95 -44.88
CA SER A 151 5.87 -65.42 -44.74
C SER A 151 4.64 -66.05 -45.41
N GLY A 152 3.47 -65.40 -45.32
CA GLY A 152 2.22 -65.86 -45.94
C GLY A 152 2.03 -65.43 -47.40
N LEU A 153 2.83 -64.48 -47.89
CA LEU A 153 2.69 -63.91 -49.23
C LEU A 153 2.87 -64.96 -50.33
N GLY A 154 3.81 -65.89 -50.16
CA GLY A 154 4.07 -66.96 -51.13
C GLY A 154 2.89 -67.90 -51.29
N SER A 155 2.28 -68.34 -50.18
CA SER A 155 1.10 -69.19 -50.22
C SER A 155 -0.13 -68.46 -50.75
N LEU A 156 -0.31 -67.18 -50.42
CA LEU A 156 -1.42 -66.37 -50.92
C LEU A 156 -1.30 -66.14 -52.43
N ALA A 157 -0.10 -65.81 -52.91
CA ALA A 157 0.20 -65.64 -54.33
C ALA A 157 -0.01 -66.96 -55.11
N ALA A 158 0.42 -68.10 -54.57
CA ALA A 158 0.20 -69.41 -55.18
C ALA A 158 -1.30 -69.76 -55.24
N GLY A 159 -2.07 -69.45 -54.20
CA GLY A 159 -3.54 -69.64 -54.19
C GLY A 159 -4.25 -68.79 -55.25
N ILE A 160 -3.92 -67.49 -55.34
CA ILE A 160 -4.49 -66.59 -56.35
C ILE A 160 -4.09 -67.04 -57.77
N ALA A 161 -2.84 -67.43 -57.98
CA ALA A 161 -2.37 -67.93 -59.28
C ALA A 161 -3.09 -69.22 -59.69
N ALA A 162 -3.35 -70.13 -58.74
CA ALA A 162 -4.09 -71.36 -58.99
C ALA A 162 -5.56 -71.07 -59.36
N ASP A 163 -6.21 -70.16 -58.63
CA ASP A 163 -7.58 -69.73 -58.91
C ASP A 163 -7.71 -69.05 -60.28
N MET A 164 -6.75 -68.19 -60.65
CA MET A 164 -6.70 -67.58 -61.98
C MET A 164 -6.47 -68.64 -63.08
N PHE A 165 -5.54 -69.57 -62.88
CA PHE A 165 -5.28 -70.64 -63.83
C PHE A 165 -6.50 -71.55 -64.03
N ALA A 166 -7.21 -71.90 -62.95
CA ALA A 166 -8.43 -72.70 -63.02
C ALA A 166 -9.54 -71.99 -63.81
N LYS A 167 -9.73 -70.68 -63.60
CA LYS A 167 -10.72 -69.87 -64.33
C LYS A 167 -10.40 -69.72 -65.83
N VAL A 168 -9.13 -69.65 -66.21
CA VAL A 168 -8.72 -69.43 -67.61
C VAL A 168 -8.59 -70.74 -68.39
N SER A 169 -8.06 -71.81 -67.78
CA SER A 169 -7.78 -73.08 -68.47
C SER A 169 -8.91 -74.11 -68.36
N GLY A 170 -9.86 -73.93 -67.43
CA GLY A 170 -10.91 -74.91 -67.13
C GLY A 170 -10.39 -76.22 -66.53
N ARG A 171 -9.11 -76.27 -66.11
CA ARG A 171 -8.44 -77.44 -65.49
C ARG A 171 -7.75 -77.04 -64.18
N THR A 172 -7.53 -78.00 -63.30
CA THR A 172 -6.78 -77.76 -62.05
C THR A 172 -5.28 -77.76 -62.32
N ALA A 173 -4.55 -76.76 -61.80
CA ALA A 173 -3.09 -76.69 -61.87
C ALA A 173 -2.44 -77.78 -61.00
N ASP A 174 -1.25 -78.28 -61.41
CA ASP A 174 -0.40 -79.06 -60.51
C ASP A 174 0.20 -78.15 -59.44
N ALA A 175 -0.17 -78.39 -58.18
CA ALA A 175 0.16 -77.53 -57.05
C ALA A 175 1.68 -77.46 -56.78
N GLY A 176 2.41 -78.54 -57.07
CA GLY A 176 3.86 -78.60 -56.87
C GLY A 176 4.64 -77.75 -57.87
N ALA A 177 4.32 -77.88 -59.17
CA ALA A 177 4.95 -77.09 -60.22
C ALA A 177 4.60 -75.59 -60.13
N LEU A 178 3.36 -75.24 -59.80
CA LEU A 178 2.92 -73.85 -59.67
C LEU A 178 3.57 -73.14 -58.48
N ALA A 179 3.68 -73.82 -57.33
CA ALA A 179 4.35 -73.25 -56.16
C ALA A 179 5.85 -73.01 -56.38
N ALA A 180 6.51 -73.89 -57.16
CA ALA A 180 7.91 -73.71 -57.54
C ALA A 180 8.13 -72.48 -58.44
N GLU A 181 7.26 -72.28 -59.45
CA GLU A 181 7.34 -71.12 -60.35
C GLU A 181 6.99 -69.79 -59.67
N VAL A 182 6.03 -69.79 -58.75
CA VAL A 182 5.72 -68.60 -57.93
C VAL A 182 6.89 -68.27 -57.00
N ALA A 183 7.58 -69.28 -56.44
CA ALA A 183 8.74 -69.06 -55.59
C ALA A 183 9.97 -68.51 -56.37
N THR A 184 10.19 -68.94 -57.61
CA THR A 184 11.22 -68.37 -58.50
C THR A 184 10.86 -66.96 -58.93
N ALA A 185 9.59 -66.67 -59.25
CA ALA A 185 9.13 -65.32 -59.58
C ALA A 185 9.28 -64.34 -58.40
N LEU A 186 8.99 -64.78 -57.17
CA LEU A 186 9.16 -63.97 -55.94
C LEU A 186 10.63 -63.70 -55.59
N LYS A 187 11.55 -64.63 -55.90
CA LYS A 187 13.00 -64.44 -55.72
C LYS A 187 13.68 -63.69 -56.89
N GLY A 188 13.01 -63.60 -58.04
CA GLY A 188 13.57 -63.18 -59.33
C GLY A 188 13.01 -61.88 -59.91
N GLY A 189 12.47 -60.98 -59.08
CA GLY A 189 12.02 -59.64 -59.49
C GLY A 189 13.17 -58.66 -59.75
N THR A 190 14.10 -59.00 -60.64
CA THR A 190 15.00 -58.05 -61.31
C THR A 190 15.02 -58.39 -62.79
N ARG A 191 14.11 -57.75 -63.54
CA ARG A 191 14.35 -57.27 -64.89
C ARG A 191 14.08 -55.78 -64.89
#